data_AF-A0A2E4B1Q3-F1
#
_entry.id   AF-A0A2E4B1Q3-F1
#
_cell.length_a   1.000
_cell.length_b   1.000
_cell.length_c   1.000
_cell.angle_alpha   90.00
_cell.angle_beta   90.00
_cell.angle_gamma   90.00
#
_symmetry.space_group_name_H-M   'P 1'
#
loop_
_entity.id
_entity.type
_entity.pdbx_description
1 polymer ?
#
loop_
_entity_poly.entity_id
_entity_poly.type
_entity_poly.pdbx_seq_one_letter_code
_entity_poly.pdbx_strand_id
1 'polypeptide(L)'
;MVSDDEPVSDSDLASLVGDILNPETPTKSKRKFKPKGMFLGHRRDNNEPIDIPSQVLARHAAMLGSTGSGKTVMAKALIEEAALAGIPALIIDPQGDLARLALGIDEDELHDKDGDVERKRKLMEDCEVRIWTPLRSKGLPLCIDPFRAPPADLDPEEAITAWDMVAAGFTSLAGYDVEKAQG
;
A
#
# COMPACT_ATOMS: atom_id res chain seq x y z
N MET A 1 44.11 -34.01 -29.00
CA MET A 1 43.92 -33.76 -27.55
C MET A 1 42.41 -33.66 -27.37
N VAL A 2 41.79 -34.83 -27.20
CA VAL A 2 41.28 -35.36 -25.92
C VAL A 2 40.25 -34.41 -25.32
N SER A 3 39.03 -34.93 -25.33
CA SER A 3 37.78 -34.51 -24.72
C SER A 3 37.88 -34.08 -23.27
N ASP A 4 37.14 -33.03 -22.91
CA ASP A 4 36.66 -32.80 -21.55
C ASP A 4 35.12 -32.91 -21.58
N ASP A 5 34.62 -34.13 -21.35
CA ASP A 5 33.23 -34.35 -20.94
C ASP A 5 33.14 -33.94 -19.46
N GLU A 6 32.40 -32.87 -19.18
CA GLU A 6 32.04 -32.55 -17.80
C GLU A 6 31.20 -33.70 -17.21
N PRO A 7 31.49 -34.16 -15.98
CA PRO A 7 30.71 -35.23 -15.37
C PRO A 7 29.30 -34.73 -15.09
N VAL A 8 28.33 -35.30 -15.82
CA VAL A 8 26.90 -35.14 -15.55
C VAL A 8 26.64 -35.49 -14.09
N SER A 9 26.07 -34.56 -13.33
CA SER A 9 25.85 -34.74 -11.90
C SER A 9 24.79 -35.83 -11.64
N ASP A 10 24.94 -36.61 -10.57
CA ASP A 10 23.97 -37.67 -10.21
C ASP A 10 22.54 -37.13 -10.03
N SER A 11 22.38 -35.84 -9.69
CA SER A 11 21.08 -35.17 -9.62
C SER A 11 20.44 -34.94 -10.99
N ASP A 12 21.24 -34.71 -12.03
CA ASP A 12 20.75 -34.52 -13.40
C ASP A 12 20.29 -35.86 -13.99
N LEU A 13 21.01 -36.95 -13.69
CA LEU A 13 20.60 -38.31 -14.07
C LEU A 13 19.34 -38.75 -13.33
N ALA A 14 19.22 -38.42 -12.04
CA ALA A 14 18.03 -38.74 -11.25
C ALA A 14 16.78 -38.00 -11.76
N SER A 15 16.92 -36.74 -12.19
CA SER A 15 15.81 -35.98 -12.76
C SER A 15 15.38 -36.50 -14.13
N LEU A 16 16.33 -36.84 -15.01
CA LEU A 16 16.03 -37.48 -16.31
C LEU A 16 15.30 -38.82 -16.15
N VAL A 17 15.71 -39.64 -15.17
CA VAL A 17 15.06 -40.93 -14.91
C VAL A 17 13.65 -40.74 -14.35
N GLY A 18 13.44 -39.73 -13.50
CA GLY A 18 12.12 -39.35 -13.00
C GLY A 18 11.16 -38.94 -14.13
N ASP A 19 11.64 -38.17 -15.09
CA ASP A 19 10.86 -37.68 -16.24
C ASP A 19 10.49 -38.81 -17.23
N ILE A 20 11.32 -39.85 -17.36
CA ILE A 20 11.05 -41.01 -18.23
C ILE A 20 10.01 -41.95 -17.60
N LEU A 21 10.02 -42.11 -16.28
CA LEU A 21 9.19 -43.09 -15.58
C LEU A 21 7.79 -42.57 -15.24
N ASN A 22 7.54 -41.26 -15.33
CA ASN A 22 6.23 -40.68 -15.05
C ASN A 22 5.79 -39.71 -16.16
N PRO A 23 5.02 -40.16 -17.17
CA PRO A 23 4.56 -39.31 -18.28
C PRO A 23 3.43 -38.34 -17.87
N GLU A 24 3.30 -37.99 -16.59
CA GLU A 24 2.47 -36.87 -16.19
C GLU A 24 3.13 -35.59 -16.73
N THR A 25 2.53 -35.06 -17.79
CA THR A 25 2.89 -33.80 -18.44
C THR A 25 3.42 -32.81 -17.41
N PRO A 26 4.70 -32.37 -17.49
CA PRO A 26 5.22 -31.42 -16.52
C PRO A 26 4.41 -30.14 -16.69
N THR A 27 3.54 -29.86 -15.71
CA THR A 27 2.88 -28.58 -15.57
C THR A 27 4.00 -27.58 -15.36
N LYS A 28 4.41 -26.89 -16.43
CA LYS A 28 5.42 -25.84 -16.39
C LYS A 28 5.03 -24.89 -15.27
N SER A 29 5.74 -24.98 -14.14
CA SER A 29 5.58 -24.09 -13.01
C SER A 29 5.62 -22.66 -13.57
N LYS A 30 4.48 -21.96 -13.50
CA LYS A 30 4.40 -20.57 -13.94
C LYS A 30 5.45 -19.82 -13.12
N ARG A 31 6.51 -19.33 -13.78
CA ARG A 31 7.54 -18.54 -13.10
C ARG A 31 6.84 -17.39 -12.39
N LYS A 32 6.84 -17.40 -11.05
CA LYS A 32 6.24 -16.34 -10.23
C LYS A 32 6.85 -15.00 -10.66
N PHE A 33 6.00 -14.05 -11.06
CA PHE A 33 6.44 -12.73 -11.48
C PHE A 33 7.14 -12.02 -10.31
N LYS A 34 8.36 -11.53 -10.54
CA LYS A 34 9.07 -10.69 -9.57
C LYS A 34 9.05 -9.24 -10.09
N PRO A 35 8.25 -8.35 -9.49
CA PRO A 35 8.21 -6.95 -9.91
C PRO A 35 9.57 -6.27 -9.70
N LYS A 36 9.95 -5.39 -10.63
CA LYS A 36 11.19 -4.58 -10.51
C LYS A 36 10.93 -3.26 -9.79
N GLY A 37 9.68 -2.78 -9.82
CA GLY A 37 9.17 -1.66 -9.02
C GLY A 37 7.91 -2.02 -8.22
N MET A 38 6.97 -1.10 -8.15
CA MET A 38 5.66 -1.29 -7.53
C MET A 38 4.70 -1.91 -8.55
N PHE A 39 4.14 -3.07 -8.22
CA PHE A 39 3.26 -3.81 -9.11
C PHE A 39 1.83 -3.25 -9.10
N LEU A 40 1.32 -2.83 -10.26
CA LEU A 40 -0.03 -2.24 -10.39
C LEU A 40 -1.08 -3.22 -10.92
N GLY A 41 -0.67 -4.39 -11.42
CA GLY A 41 -1.56 -5.39 -11.99
C GLY A 41 -1.14 -5.80 -13.40
N HIS A 42 -2.10 -6.27 -14.20
CA HIS A 42 -1.85 -6.76 -15.55
C HIS A 42 -2.58 -5.90 -16.59
N ARG A 43 -1.95 -5.75 -17.75
CA ARG A 43 -2.58 -5.16 -18.93
C ARG A 43 -3.78 -6.01 -19.37
N ARG A 44 -4.85 -5.35 -19.81
CA ARG A 44 -6.08 -6.05 -20.23
C ARG A 44 -5.96 -6.72 -21.60
N ASP A 45 -5.09 -6.23 -22.47
CA ASP A 45 -4.97 -6.67 -23.87
C ASP A 45 -4.07 -7.90 -24.04
N ASN A 46 -2.96 -7.95 -23.30
CA ASN A 46 -1.97 -9.02 -23.43
C ASN A 46 -1.62 -9.72 -22.11
N ASN A 47 -2.27 -9.33 -21.01
CA ASN A 47 -2.01 -9.88 -19.67
C ASN A 47 -0.55 -9.73 -19.20
N GLU A 48 0.21 -8.81 -19.80
CA GLU A 48 1.56 -8.51 -19.32
C GLU A 48 1.48 -7.75 -17.99
N PRO A 49 2.36 -8.07 -17.03
CA PRO A 49 2.42 -7.36 -15.77
C PRO A 49 2.86 -5.90 -15.99
N ILE A 50 2.29 -5.00 -15.19
CA ILE A 50 2.64 -3.58 -15.15
C ILE A 50 3.23 -3.29 -13.77
N ASP A 51 4.49 -2.90 -13.74
CA ASP A 51 5.14 -2.31 -12.58
C ASP A 51 5.68 -0.91 -12.90
N ILE A 52 5.64 -0.03 -11.90
CA ILE A 52 6.13 1.35 -12.02
C ILE A 52 7.28 1.60 -11.04
N PRO A 53 8.28 2.43 -11.40
CA PRO A 53 9.32 2.79 -10.45
C PRO A 53 8.71 3.61 -9.30
N SER A 54 9.16 3.35 -8.07
CA SER A 54 8.68 4.05 -6.87
C SER A 54 8.87 5.57 -6.92
N GLN A 55 9.86 6.05 -7.69
CA GLN A 55 10.09 7.47 -7.96
C GLN A 55 8.89 8.18 -8.62
N VAL A 56 7.92 7.45 -9.18
CA VAL A 56 6.67 8.04 -9.66
C VAL A 56 5.89 8.68 -8.51
N LEU A 57 5.97 8.16 -7.29
CA LEU A 57 5.32 8.73 -6.09
C LEU A 57 5.92 10.07 -5.67
N ALA A 58 7.11 10.44 -6.16
CA ALA A 58 7.66 11.78 -5.96
C ALA A 58 6.94 12.85 -6.81
N ARG A 59 5.98 12.44 -7.64
CA ARG A 59 5.06 13.31 -8.38
C ARG A 59 3.64 13.10 -7.90
N HIS A 60 2.80 14.11 -8.07
CA HIS A 60 1.37 13.98 -7.76
C HIS A 60 0.69 13.02 -8.73
N ALA A 61 -0.16 12.16 -8.19
CA ALA A 61 -1.02 11.26 -8.96
C ALA A 61 -2.48 11.46 -8.54
N ALA A 62 -3.41 11.25 -9.48
CA ALA A 62 -4.83 11.30 -9.23
C ALA A 62 -5.50 10.05 -9.81
N MET A 63 -6.37 9.41 -9.02
CA MET A 63 -7.19 8.28 -9.46
C MET A 63 -8.61 8.76 -9.70
N LEU A 64 -9.04 8.78 -10.96
CA LEU A 64 -10.35 9.28 -11.38
C LEU A 64 -11.20 8.12 -11.94
N GLY A 65 -12.49 8.13 -11.65
CA GLY A 65 -13.42 7.09 -12.10
C GLY A 65 -14.75 7.13 -11.36
N SER A 66 -15.77 6.46 -11.89
CA SER A 66 -17.10 6.35 -11.26
C SER A 66 -17.09 5.44 -10.03
N THR A 67 -18.18 5.44 -9.25
CA THR A 67 -18.37 4.46 -8.18
C THR A 67 -18.29 3.04 -8.73
N GLY A 68 -17.59 2.15 -8.01
CA GLY A 68 -17.37 0.76 -8.45
C GLY A 68 -16.27 0.57 -9.51
N SER A 69 -15.62 1.65 -9.99
CA SER A 69 -14.56 1.54 -11.00
C SER A 69 -13.22 0.99 -10.48
N GLY A 70 -13.13 0.64 -9.19
CA GLY A 70 -11.92 0.11 -8.57
C GLY A 70 -10.94 1.14 -7.98
N LYS A 71 -11.31 2.42 -7.87
CA LYS A 71 -10.42 3.46 -7.27
C LYS A 71 -9.87 3.06 -5.90
N THR A 72 -10.74 2.60 -5.00
CA THR A 72 -10.33 2.18 -3.64
C THR A 72 -9.43 0.94 -3.67
N VAL A 73 -9.70 0.01 -4.58
CA VAL A 73 -8.86 -1.20 -4.74
C VAL A 73 -7.47 -0.81 -5.26
N MET A 74 -7.42 0.11 -6.24
CA MET A 74 -6.16 0.65 -6.75
C MET A 74 -5.38 1.41 -5.67
N ALA A 75 -6.05 2.23 -4.86
CA ALA A 75 -5.42 2.92 -3.74
C ALA A 75 -4.81 1.95 -2.73
N LYS A 76 -5.55 0.87 -2.38
CA LYS A 76 -5.06 -0.20 -1.50
C LYS A 76 -3.80 -0.86 -2.06
N ALA A 77 -3.84 -1.30 -3.32
CA ALA A 77 -2.69 -1.90 -3.98
C ALA A 77 -1.47 -0.96 -3.98
N LEU A 78 -1.68 0.33 -4.26
CA LEU A 78 -0.60 1.31 -4.24
C LEU A 78 0.01 1.50 -2.85
N ILE A 79 -0.82 1.52 -1.79
CA ILE A 79 -0.37 1.61 -0.40
C ILE A 79 0.46 0.38 0.00
N GLU A 80 -0.02 -0.83 -0.34
CA GLU A 80 0.69 -2.09 -0.06
C GLU A 80 2.04 -2.14 -0.78
N GLU A 81 2.09 -1.74 -2.04
CA GLU A 81 3.33 -1.72 -2.82
C GLU A 81 4.30 -0.63 -2.35
N ALA A 82 3.80 0.52 -1.93
CA ALA A 82 4.62 1.56 -1.29
C ALA A 82 5.23 1.05 0.02
N ALA A 83 4.44 0.37 0.87
CA ALA A 83 4.91 -0.22 2.11
C ALA A 83 5.99 -1.29 1.87
N LEU A 84 5.78 -2.18 0.90
CA LEU A 84 6.77 -3.20 0.49
C LEU A 84 8.05 -2.59 -0.09
N ALA A 85 7.97 -1.39 -0.67
CA ALA A 85 9.12 -0.62 -1.15
C ALA A 85 9.80 0.19 -0.02
N GLY A 86 9.35 0.07 1.23
CA GLY A 86 9.88 0.81 2.39
C GLY A 86 9.46 2.28 2.42
N ILE A 87 8.38 2.65 1.74
CA ILE A 87 7.88 4.03 1.66
C ILE A 87 6.70 4.17 2.63
N PRO A 88 6.82 5.02 3.67
CA PRO A 88 5.73 5.22 4.62
C PRO A 88 4.57 6.00 3.96
N ALA A 89 3.34 5.67 4.35
CA ALA A 89 2.13 6.34 3.87
C ALA A 89 1.35 6.99 5.02
N LEU A 90 1.01 8.27 4.86
CA LEU A 90 0.00 8.94 5.68
C LEU A 90 -1.28 9.04 4.86
N ILE A 91 -2.37 8.49 5.40
CA ILE A 91 -3.63 8.35 4.66
C ILE A 91 -4.72 9.13 5.40
N ILE A 92 -5.39 10.02 4.66
CA ILE A 92 -6.63 10.68 5.12
C ILE A 92 -7.80 9.89 4.55
N ASP A 93 -8.48 9.14 5.39
CA ASP A 93 -9.55 8.22 4.99
C ASP A 93 -10.90 8.61 5.60
N PRO A 94 -11.63 9.56 4.99
CA PRO A 94 -12.93 10.01 5.51
C PRO A 94 -14.01 8.93 5.42
N GLN A 95 -13.85 7.92 4.55
CA GLN A 95 -14.82 6.84 4.37
C GLN A 95 -14.52 5.62 5.26
N GLY A 96 -13.29 5.49 5.75
CA GLY A 96 -12.84 4.36 6.58
C GLY A 96 -12.56 3.07 5.80
N ASP A 97 -12.57 3.11 4.47
CA ASP A 97 -12.40 1.93 3.61
C ASP A 97 -10.95 1.45 3.51
N LEU A 98 -9.99 2.38 3.61
CA LEU A 98 -8.55 2.10 3.53
C LEU A 98 -8.01 1.58 4.86
N ALA A 99 -8.56 2.04 5.98
CA ALA A 99 -8.21 1.53 7.32
C ALA A 99 -8.36 0.01 7.46
N ARG A 100 -9.22 -0.61 6.62
CA ARG A 100 -9.40 -2.08 6.56
C ARG A 100 -8.15 -2.84 6.12
N LEU A 101 -7.16 -2.19 5.52
CA LEU A 101 -5.83 -2.77 5.25
C LEU A 101 -5.17 -3.32 6.52
N ALA A 102 -5.45 -2.72 7.68
CA ALA A 102 -4.90 -3.16 8.96
C ALA A 102 -5.37 -4.57 9.39
N LEU A 103 -6.48 -5.07 8.83
CA LEU A 103 -7.01 -6.38 9.16
C LEU A 103 -6.28 -7.52 8.44
N GLY A 104 -5.62 -7.22 7.32
CA GLY A 104 -5.05 -8.23 6.42
C GLY A 104 -6.11 -9.16 5.81
N ILE A 105 -5.63 -10.17 5.10
CA ILE A 105 -6.40 -11.30 4.58
C ILE A 105 -5.86 -12.60 5.18
N ASP A 106 -6.74 -13.57 5.38
CA ASP A 106 -6.36 -14.91 5.82
C ASP A 106 -5.47 -15.61 4.77
N GLU A 107 -4.53 -16.45 5.21
CA GLU A 107 -3.56 -17.09 4.31
C GLU A 107 -4.20 -18.17 3.44
N ASP A 108 -5.16 -18.93 3.98
CA ASP A 108 -5.86 -19.97 3.22
C ASP A 108 -6.75 -19.32 2.16
N GLU A 109 -7.49 -18.26 2.54
CA GLU A 109 -8.30 -17.50 1.57
C GLU A 109 -7.45 -16.85 0.47
N LEU A 110 -6.27 -16.35 0.83
CA LEU A 110 -5.34 -15.77 -0.14
C LEU A 110 -4.79 -16.83 -1.09
N HIS A 111 -4.42 -17.99 -0.56
CA HIS A 111 -3.93 -19.12 -1.35
C HIS A 111 -4.99 -19.63 -2.33
N ASP A 112 -6.24 -19.78 -1.88
CA ASP A 112 -7.37 -20.20 -2.72
C ASP A 112 -7.64 -19.24 -3.90
N LYS A 113 -7.20 -17.99 -3.78
CA LYS A 113 -7.32 -16.94 -4.81
C LYS A 113 -6.05 -16.78 -5.66
N ASP A 114 -5.11 -17.73 -5.61
CA ASP A 114 -3.81 -17.67 -6.31
C ASP A 114 -2.98 -16.45 -5.89
N GLY A 115 -3.12 -16.02 -4.63
CA GLY A 115 -2.41 -14.89 -4.05
C GLY A 115 -1.01 -15.24 -3.54
N ASP A 116 -0.16 -14.23 -3.38
CA ASP A 116 1.21 -14.42 -2.92
C ASP A 116 1.31 -14.33 -1.38
N VAL A 117 1.24 -15.49 -0.72
CA VAL A 117 1.30 -15.63 0.74
C VAL A 117 2.62 -15.10 1.31
N GLU A 118 3.74 -15.32 0.61
CA GLU A 118 5.06 -14.85 1.04
C GLU A 118 5.10 -13.31 1.05
N ARG A 119 4.54 -12.70 0.00
CA ARG A 119 4.46 -11.25 -0.13
C ARG A 119 3.54 -10.64 0.93
N LYS A 120 2.42 -11.30 1.25
CA LYS A 120 1.53 -10.90 2.37
C LYS A 120 2.25 -10.98 3.70
N ARG A 121 3.00 -12.06 3.96
CA ARG A 121 3.76 -12.21 5.20
C ARG A 121 4.78 -11.08 5.36
N LYS A 122 5.54 -10.81 4.31
CA LYS A 122 6.50 -9.71 4.27
C LYS A 122 5.84 -8.35 4.54
N LEU A 123 4.70 -8.06 3.90
CA LEU A 123 3.97 -6.82 4.13
C LEU A 123 3.57 -6.67 5.61
N MET A 124 3.07 -7.73 6.24
CA MET A 124 2.64 -7.70 7.64
C MET A 124 3.80 -7.63 8.64
N GLU A 125 4.96 -8.18 8.28
CA GLU A 125 6.18 -8.10 9.10
C GLU A 125 6.85 -6.73 9.00
N ASP A 126 6.89 -6.13 7.81
CA ASP A 126 7.58 -4.85 7.54
C ASP A 126 6.71 -3.61 7.81
N CYS A 127 5.39 -3.77 7.97
CA CYS A 127 4.44 -2.67 8.10
C CYS A 127 3.76 -2.63 9.47
N GLU A 128 3.88 -1.50 10.16
CA GLU A 128 3.05 -1.17 11.33
C GLU A 128 1.96 -0.18 10.94
N VAL A 129 0.69 -0.56 11.13
CA VAL A 129 -0.45 0.31 10.84
C VAL A 129 -0.96 0.95 12.12
N ARG A 130 -0.98 2.29 12.16
CA ARG A 130 -1.59 3.09 13.22
C ARG A 130 -2.81 3.82 12.70
N ILE A 131 -3.94 3.65 13.37
CA ILE A 131 -5.20 4.31 13.02
C ILE A 131 -5.49 5.37 14.07
N TRP A 132 -5.49 6.62 13.61
CA TRP A 132 -5.89 7.77 14.42
C TRP A 132 -7.32 8.16 14.09
N THR A 133 -8.13 8.37 15.12
CA THR A 133 -9.53 8.79 15.01
C THR A 133 -9.71 10.14 15.70
N PRO A 134 -9.43 11.26 15.00
CA PRO A 134 -9.61 12.60 15.57
C PRO A 134 -11.02 12.76 16.16
N LEU A 135 -11.13 13.50 17.26
CA LEU A 135 -12.40 13.81 17.93
C LEU A 135 -13.19 12.58 18.45
N ARG A 136 -12.54 11.42 18.60
CA ARG A 136 -13.11 10.22 19.24
C ARG A 136 -12.20 9.75 20.37
N SER A 137 -12.79 9.40 21.50
CA SER A 137 -12.08 8.81 22.65
C SER A 137 -11.84 7.30 22.52
N LYS A 138 -12.46 6.66 21.52
CA LYS A 138 -12.23 5.25 21.17
C LYS A 138 -11.26 5.20 19.99
N GLY A 139 -10.02 4.77 20.24
CA GLY A 139 -8.93 4.70 19.26
C GLY A 139 -7.67 5.41 19.76
N LEU A 140 -6.67 5.58 18.89
CA LEU A 140 -5.54 6.46 19.16
C LEU A 140 -6.00 7.91 18.91
N PRO A 141 -6.16 8.74 19.95
CA PRO A 141 -6.57 10.12 19.76
C PRO A 141 -5.45 10.87 19.05
N LEU A 142 -5.81 11.57 17.97
CA LEU A 142 -4.96 12.61 17.39
C LEU A 142 -5.59 13.94 17.78
N CYS A 143 -4.98 14.60 18.76
CA CYS A 143 -5.29 15.98 19.07
C CYS A 143 -4.26 16.84 18.35
N ILE A 144 -4.70 17.62 17.36
CA ILE A 144 -3.97 18.83 17.01
C ILE A 144 -4.34 19.80 18.12
N ASP A 145 -3.42 20.08 19.03
CA ASP A 145 -3.65 21.07 20.07
C ASP A 145 -3.76 22.45 19.40
N PRO A 146 -4.97 23.01 19.22
CA PRO A 146 -5.10 24.32 18.60
C PRO A 146 -4.65 25.42 19.57
N PHE A 147 -4.35 25.11 20.83
CA PHE A 147 -3.91 26.08 21.83
C PHE A 147 -2.41 26.35 21.79
N ARG A 148 -1.69 25.71 20.86
CA ARG A 148 -0.28 25.99 20.67
C ARG A 148 -0.13 27.32 19.93
N ALA A 149 0.30 28.35 20.66
CA ALA A 149 0.57 29.66 20.09
C ALA A 149 1.55 29.54 18.91
N PRO A 150 1.32 30.24 17.80
CA PRO A 150 2.24 30.27 16.67
C PRO A 150 3.65 30.73 17.12
N PRO A 151 4.72 30.19 16.52
CA PRO A 151 6.08 30.66 16.76
C PRO A 151 6.23 32.17 16.53
N ALA A 152 7.03 32.83 17.36
CA ALA A 152 7.20 34.29 17.31
C ALA A 152 8.05 34.77 16.12
N ASP A 153 8.70 33.84 15.41
CA ASP A 153 9.60 34.06 14.28
C ASP A 153 8.93 33.90 12.90
N LEU A 154 7.61 33.67 12.86
CA LEU A 154 6.84 33.66 11.62
C LEU A 154 6.79 35.04 10.97
N ASP A 155 6.68 35.07 9.64
CA ASP A 155 6.35 36.31 8.94
C ASP A 155 4.91 36.78 9.28
N PRO A 156 4.57 38.06 9.01
CA PRO A 156 3.25 38.58 9.35
C PRO A 156 2.06 37.84 8.71
N GLU A 157 2.18 37.35 7.47
CA GLU A 157 1.10 36.64 6.76
C GLU A 157 0.93 35.21 7.29
N GLU A 158 2.05 34.52 7.54
CA GLU A 158 2.08 33.21 8.19
C GLU A 158 1.51 33.28 9.62
N ALA A 159 1.88 34.33 10.37
CA ALA A 159 1.38 34.55 11.72
C ALA A 159 -0.14 34.77 11.73
N ILE A 160 -0.68 35.59 10.81
CA ILE A 160 -2.13 35.79 10.67
C ILE A 160 -2.82 34.46 10.36
N THR A 161 -2.31 33.72 9.38
CA THR A 161 -2.88 32.42 8.97
C THR A 161 -2.87 31.41 10.12
N ALA A 162 -1.78 31.36 10.89
CA ALA A 162 -1.66 30.47 12.03
C ALA A 162 -2.63 30.85 13.16
N TRP A 163 -2.79 32.14 13.44
CA TRP A 163 -3.78 32.62 14.40
C TRP A 163 -5.22 32.35 13.97
N ASP A 164 -5.54 32.49 12.68
CA ASP A 164 -6.85 32.16 12.14
C ASP A 164 -7.15 30.66 12.27
N MET A 165 -6.18 29.78 12.02
CA MET A 165 -6.32 28.33 12.25
C MET A 165 -6.57 27.99 13.73
N VAL A 166 -5.83 28.63 14.65
CA VAL A 166 -6.02 28.48 16.11
C VAL A 166 -7.42 28.93 16.52
N ALA A 167 -7.84 30.11 16.07
CA ALA A 167 -9.16 30.67 16.36
C ALA A 167 -10.28 29.78 15.81
N ALA A 168 -10.18 29.33 14.55
CA ALA A 168 -11.14 28.44 13.90
C ALA A 168 -11.26 27.10 14.63
N GLY A 169 -10.12 26.49 15.00
CA GLY A 169 -10.08 25.26 15.79
C GLY A 169 -10.76 25.42 17.15
N PHE A 170 -10.50 26.53 17.84
CA PHE A 170 -11.16 26.85 19.11
C PHE A 170 -12.67 27.01 18.97
N THR A 171 -13.14 27.82 18.01
CA THR A 171 -14.58 28.03 17.78
C THR A 171 -15.30 26.73 17.45
N SER A 172 -14.69 25.87 16.62
CA SER A 172 -15.24 24.56 16.28
C SER A 172 -15.36 23.64 17.50
N LEU A 173 -14.31 23.57 18.34
CA LEU A 173 -14.32 22.79 19.59
C LEU A 173 -15.33 23.33 20.62
N ALA A 174 -15.51 24.66 20.67
CA ALA A 174 -16.50 25.31 21.54
C ALA A 174 -17.95 25.14 21.05
N GLY A 175 -18.17 24.46 19.91
CA GLY A 175 -19.50 24.23 19.34
C GLY A 175 -20.08 25.43 18.58
N TYR A 176 -19.25 26.42 18.25
CA TYR A 176 -19.64 27.56 17.41
C TYR A 176 -19.31 27.25 15.95
N ASP A 177 -20.35 27.17 15.13
CA ASP A 177 -20.24 26.98 13.68
C ASP A 177 -20.03 28.35 13.02
N VAL A 178 -18.78 28.68 12.67
CA VAL A 178 -18.39 29.99 12.11
C VAL A 178 -19.04 30.22 10.73
N GLU A 179 -19.45 29.16 10.03
CA GLU A 179 -20.11 29.24 8.73
C GLU A 179 -21.63 29.43 8.83
N LYS A 180 -22.24 29.13 9.98
CA LYS A 180 -23.64 29.47 10.25
C LYS A 180 -23.72 30.85 10.87
N ALA A 181 -23.92 31.86 10.03
CA ALA A 181 -24.46 33.13 10.50
C ALA A 181 -25.77 32.84 11.25
N GLN A 182 -25.80 33.13 12.56
CA GLN A 182 -27.04 33.10 13.34
C GLN A 182 -27.95 34.21 12.82
N GLY A 183 -28.91 33.81 11.99
CA GLY A 183 -30.11 34.58 11.65
C GLY A 183 -31.32 33.98 12.34
#